data_AF-A0A3D6D0V1-F1
#
_entry.id   AF-A0A3D6D0V1-F1
#
_cell.length_a   1.000
_cell.length_b   1.000
_cell.length_c   1.000
_cell.angle_alpha   90.00
_cell.angle_beta   90.00
_cell.angle_gamma   90.00
#
_symmetry.space_group_name_H-M   'P 1'
#
loop_
_entity.id
_entity.type
_entity.pdbx_description
1 polymer ?
#
loop_
_entity_poly.entity_id
_entity_poly.type
_entity_poly.pdbx_seq_one_letter_code
_entity_poly.pdbx_strand_id
1 'polypeptide(L)'
;MSSTERAVITEFKELFQNPVSEMDLQDYDRTFILSSRICQNLGWVFLKRFFHKMKEGNFIDSLQSMASLAPISLSIAPYIGSFATQHKDESFIQDVARHFDASQSLVERSSNVAIMMDPVTDLHDRSDALQKWVNEARTQQRSVTLISSQQSRPVVDLNVKNFQPLGTFQILENQENLFVFPPFMEILSFIESERFSELLIVSCGPMALVGVMAAKLLKVKISVLAQCDMSNQVQELTDDHNMAEMVDQYLSMLYQQADDLLIRHEGERLPLLDKGVSPGKIRLLELTRQTEFPFGSHQHSLKSDPQQETSSNMN
;
A
#
# COMPACT_ATOMS: atom_id res chain seq x y z
N MET A 1 -29.08 16.39 -25.91
CA MET A 1 -28.10 15.97 -24.89
C MET A 1 -28.73 14.93 -23.98
N SER A 2 -28.13 13.74 -23.93
CA SER A 2 -28.61 12.66 -23.04
C SER A 2 -28.44 13.07 -21.56
N SER A 3 -29.19 12.45 -20.66
CA SER A 3 -29.02 12.63 -19.21
C SER A 3 -27.57 12.33 -18.76
N THR A 4 -26.91 11.44 -19.49
CA THR A 4 -25.53 11.00 -19.28
C THR A 4 -24.50 12.05 -19.67
N GLU A 5 -24.70 12.75 -20.80
CA GLU A 5 -23.82 13.87 -21.20
C GLU A 5 -23.89 15.02 -20.21
N ARG A 6 -25.09 15.28 -19.66
CA ARG A 6 -25.26 16.32 -18.64
C ARG A 6 -24.56 15.96 -17.34
N ALA A 7 -24.62 14.69 -16.90
CA ALA A 7 -23.92 14.25 -15.70
C ALA A 7 -22.39 14.39 -15.85
N VAL A 8 -21.83 13.97 -17.00
CA VAL A 8 -20.39 14.14 -17.28
C VAL A 8 -20.00 15.61 -17.32
N ILE A 9 -20.81 16.46 -17.97
CA ILE A 9 -20.53 17.89 -18.04
C ILE A 9 -20.65 18.55 -16.66
N THR A 10 -21.61 18.15 -15.83
CA THR A 10 -21.76 18.68 -14.46
C THR A 10 -20.59 18.27 -13.58
N GLU A 11 -20.20 16.99 -13.57
CA GLU A 11 -19.02 16.52 -12.82
C GLU A 11 -17.73 17.17 -13.34
N PHE A 12 -17.57 17.30 -14.66
CA PHE A 12 -16.44 18.00 -15.26
C PHE A 12 -16.44 19.48 -14.83
N LYS A 13 -17.60 20.13 -14.79
CA LYS A 13 -17.71 21.53 -14.37
C LYS A 13 -17.41 21.71 -12.88
N GLU A 14 -17.82 20.79 -12.01
CA GLU A 14 -17.47 20.79 -10.59
C GLU A 14 -15.96 20.57 -10.36
N LEU A 15 -15.34 19.69 -11.16
CA LEU A 15 -13.90 19.38 -11.13
C LEU A 15 -13.04 20.61 -11.49
N PHE A 16 -13.53 21.47 -12.39
CA PHE A 16 -12.88 22.74 -12.73
C PHE A 16 -13.29 23.92 -11.84
N GLN A 17 -14.32 23.78 -10.99
CA GLN A 17 -14.80 24.83 -10.10
C GLN A 17 -14.20 24.76 -8.69
N ASN A 18 -13.69 23.59 -8.26
CA ASN A 18 -12.97 23.45 -6.99
C ASN A 18 -11.45 23.63 -7.23
N PRO A 19 -10.86 24.79 -6.89
CA PRO A 19 -9.42 24.94 -6.97
C PRO A 19 -8.76 23.96 -5.99
N VAL A 20 -7.83 23.17 -6.52
CA VAL A 20 -6.95 22.28 -5.75
C VAL A 20 -6.38 23.09 -4.58
N SER A 21 -6.66 22.65 -3.36
CA SER A 21 -6.20 23.30 -2.12
C SER A 21 -4.69 23.56 -2.19
N GLU A 22 -4.32 24.80 -1.91
CA GLU A 22 -2.98 25.37 -2.05
C GLU A 22 -1.90 24.45 -1.45
N MET A 23 -1.15 23.81 -2.34
CA MET A 23 0.15 23.23 -2.05
C MET A 23 1.15 24.00 -2.92
N ASP A 24 2.10 24.65 -2.27
CA ASP A 24 3.11 25.49 -2.89
C ASP A 24 4.10 24.62 -3.68
N LEU A 25 3.76 24.35 -4.93
CA LEU A 25 4.55 23.54 -5.85
C LEU A 25 4.70 24.27 -7.19
N GLN A 26 5.87 24.13 -7.80
CA GLN A 26 6.23 24.72 -9.09
C GLN A 26 5.21 24.36 -10.18
N ASP A 27 5.10 25.20 -11.21
CA ASP A 27 4.05 25.15 -12.24
C ASP A 27 3.93 23.79 -12.98
N TYR A 28 5.03 23.03 -13.05
CA TYR A 28 5.09 21.70 -13.64
C TYR A 28 4.37 20.63 -12.81
N ASP A 29 4.54 20.64 -11.48
CA ASP A 29 3.90 19.68 -10.57
C ASP A 29 2.38 19.87 -10.57
N ARG A 30 1.93 21.12 -10.70
CA ARG A 30 0.49 21.44 -10.79
C ARG A 30 -0.15 20.86 -12.04
N THR A 31 0.49 20.99 -13.20
CA THR A 31 -0.02 20.46 -14.47
C THR A 31 -0.10 18.94 -14.44
N PHE A 32 0.93 18.29 -13.88
CA PHE A 32 0.98 16.85 -13.68
C PHE A 32 -0.15 16.35 -12.76
N ILE A 33 -0.27 16.95 -11.56
CA ILE A 33 -1.28 16.57 -10.56
C ILE A 33 -2.68 16.77 -11.15
N LEU A 34 -2.94 17.91 -11.80
CA LEU A 34 -4.25 18.20 -12.38
C LEU A 34 -4.61 17.20 -13.49
N SER A 35 -3.67 16.92 -14.40
CA SER A 35 -3.88 15.98 -15.50
C SER A 35 -4.15 14.56 -14.98
N SER A 36 -3.36 14.12 -14.01
CA SER A 36 -3.52 12.83 -13.36
C SER A 36 -4.85 12.74 -12.60
N ARG A 37 -5.25 13.80 -11.90
CA ARG A 37 -6.53 13.84 -11.20
C ARG A 37 -7.71 13.81 -12.17
N ILE A 38 -7.65 14.53 -13.30
CA ILE A 38 -8.69 14.45 -14.35
C ILE A 38 -8.79 13.02 -14.90
N CYS A 39 -7.66 12.40 -15.26
CA CYS A 39 -7.67 11.05 -15.83
C CYS A 39 -8.21 10.01 -14.83
N GLN A 40 -7.83 10.10 -13.56
CA GLN A 40 -8.34 9.18 -12.54
C GLN A 40 -9.83 9.43 -12.22
N ASN A 41 -10.31 10.68 -12.23
CA ASN A 41 -11.73 10.99 -12.11
C ASN A 41 -12.54 10.42 -13.28
N LEU A 42 -12.04 10.54 -14.51
CA LEU A 42 -12.65 9.88 -15.67
C LEU A 42 -12.66 8.35 -15.48
N GLY A 43 -11.55 7.78 -14.99
CA GLY A 43 -11.44 6.36 -14.66
C GLY A 43 -12.53 5.91 -13.68
N TRP A 44 -12.76 6.70 -12.62
CA TRP A 44 -13.86 6.47 -11.68
C TRP A 44 -15.23 6.48 -12.35
N VAL A 45 -15.53 7.47 -13.21
CA VAL A 45 -16.81 7.56 -13.91
C VAL A 45 -17.08 6.31 -14.76
N PHE A 46 -16.07 5.83 -15.49
CA PHE A 46 -16.21 4.62 -16.30
C PHE A 46 -16.30 3.35 -15.45
N LEU A 47 -15.55 3.27 -14.35
CA LEU A 47 -15.64 2.16 -13.40
C LEU A 47 -17.02 2.08 -12.73
N LYS A 48 -17.58 3.23 -12.34
CA LYS A 48 -18.94 3.33 -11.80
C LYS A 48 -19.99 2.84 -12.81
N ARG A 49 -19.84 3.21 -14.09
CA ARG A 49 -20.71 2.71 -15.18
C ARG A 49 -20.58 1.21 -15.37
N PHE A 50 -19.35 0.68 -15.34
CA PHE A 50 -19.10 -0.75 -15.43
C PHE A 50 -19.85 -1.51 -14.32
N PHE A 51 -19.69 -1.09 -13.06
CA PHE A 51 -20.38 -1.74 -11.95
C PHE A 51 -21.90 -1.63 -12.05
N HIS A 52 -22.43 -0.50 -12.49
CA HIS A 52 -23.87 -0.34 -12.70
C HIS A 52 -24.40 -1.29 -13.78
N LYS A 53 -23.71 -1.38 -14.93
CA LYS A 53 -24.10 -2.27 -16.05
C LYS A 53 -23.98 -3.75 -15.70
N MET A 54 -22.97 -4.11 -14.90
CA MET A 54 -22.84 -5.46 -14.34
C MET A 54 -24.01 -5.80 -13.41
N LYS A 55 -24.42 -4.88 -12.51
CA LYS A 55 -25.60 -5.07 -11.64
C LYS A 55 -26.90 -5.23 -12.43
N GLU A 56 -27.01 -4.60 -13.60
CA GLU A 56 -28.17 -4.75 -14.51
C GLU A 56 -28.16 -6.06 -15.32
N GLY A 57 -27.14 -6.92 -15.15
CA GLY A 57 -26.99 -8.17 -15.91
C GLY A 57 -26.53 -8.00 -17.35
N ASN A 58 -26.06 -6.80 -17.72
CA ASN A 58 -25.67 -6.48 -19.10
C ASN A 58 -24.15 -6.58 -19.28
N PHE A 59 -23.67 -7.80 -19.49
CA PHE A 59 -22.26 -8.13 -19.57
C PHE A 59 -21.55 -7.57 -20.82
N ILE A 60 -22.25 -7.45 -21.95
CA ILE A 60 -21.66 -6.91 -23.18
C ILE A 60 -21.45 -5.39 -23.05
N ASP A 61 -22.42 -4.67 -22.50
CA ASP A 61 -22.31 -3.22 -22.31
C ASP A 61 -21.33 -2.87 -21.17
N SER A 62 -21.15 -3.75 -20.18
CA SER A 62 -20.09 -3.58 -19.18
C SER A 62 -18.70 -3.72 -19.82
N LEU A 63 -18.49 -4.69 -20.71
CA LEU A 63 -17.22 -4.84 -21.45
C LEU A 63 -16.91 -3.61 -22.31
N GLN A 64 -17.92 -3.00 -22.93
CA GLN A 64 -17.75 -1.74 -23.67
C GLN A 64 -17.42 -0.55 -22.75
N SER A 65 -17.98 -0.52 -21.55
CA SER A 65 -17.63 0.47 -20.53
C SER A 65 -16.18 0.31 -20.06
N MET A 66 -15.69 -0.94 -19.95
CA MET A 66 -14.29 -1.23 -19.64
C MET A 66 -13.34 -0.83 -20.78
N ALA A 67 -13.74 -1.03 -22.04
CA ALA A 67 -12.95 -0.57 -23.20
C ALA A 67 -12.74 0.96 -23.19
N SER A 68 -13.67 1.71 -22.61
CA SER A 68 -13.56 3.18 -22.45
C SER A 68 -12.47 3.61 -21.46
N LEU A 69 -11.94 2.70 -20.64
CA LEU A 69 -10.77 2.95 -19.80
C LEU A 69 -9.47 2.94 -20.61
N ALA A 70 -9.41 2.28 -21.77
CA ALA A 70 -8.16 2.13 -22.52
C ALA A 70 -7.53 3.46 -22.95
N PRO A 71 -8.27 4.45 -23.49
CA PRO A 71 -7.71 5.78 -23.80
C PRO A 71 -7.22 6.53 -22.55
N ILE A 72 -7.88 6.36 -21.41
CA ILE A 72 -7.47 6.98 -20.13
C ILE A 72 -6.17 6.36 -19.65
N SER A 73 -6.10 5.02 -19.63
CA SER A 73 -4.90 4.29 -19.27
C SER A 73 -3.73 4.68 -20.16
N LEU A 74 -3.95 4.82 -21.47
CA LEU A 74 -2.93 5.29 -22.41
C LEU A 74 -2.51 6.73 -22.15
N SER A 75 -3.43 7.59 -21.70
CA SER A 75 -3.14 8.98 -21.34
C SER A 75 -2.31 9.08 -20.05
N ILE A 76 -2.50 8.15 -19.10
CA ILE A 76 -1.72 8.09 -17.86
C ILE A 76 -0.38 7.35 -18.06
N ALA A 77 -0.28 6.47 -19.06
CA ALA A 77 0.86 5.58 -19.25
C ALA A 77 2.24 6.28 -19.26
N PRO A 78 2.45 7.45 -19.91
CA PRO A 78 3.74 8.14 -19.86
C PRO A 78 4.17 8.51 -18.44
N TYR A 79 3.20 8.86 -17.58
CA TYR A 79 3.46 9.19 -16.19
C TYR A 79 3.84 7.95 -15.39
N ILE A 80 3.10 6.85 -15.49
CA ILE A 80 3.50 5.59 -14.85
C ILE A 80 4.88 5.15 -15.33
N GLY A 81 5.15 5.31 -16.63
CA GLY A 81 6.45 5.05 -17.25
C GLY A 81 7.57 5.91 -16.66
N SER A 82 7.34 7.19 -16.33
CA SER A 82 8.37 8.04 -15.72
C SER A 82 8.76 7.54 -14.32
N PHE A 83 7.80 7.18 -13.48
CA PHE A 83 8.10 6.60 -12.15
C PHE A 83 8.87 5.28 -12.28
N ALA A 84 8.42 4.39 -13.17
CA ALA A 84 9.07 3.10 -13.39
C ALA A 84 10.50 3.23 -13.94
N THR A 85 10.74 4.19 -14.85
CA THR A 85 12.06 4.41 -15.45
C THR A 85 13.02 5.08 -14.48
N GLN A 86 12.57 6.03 -13.66
CA GLN A 86 13.39 6.64 -12.61
C GLN A 86 13.91 5.61 -11.60
N HIS A 87 13.09 4.62 -11.26
CA HIS A 87 13.46 3.56 -10.30
C HIS A 87 14.08 2.32 -10.97
N LYS A 88 14.24 2.31 -12.30
CA LYS A 88 14.74 1.13 -13.03
C LYS A 88 16.16 0.74 -12.59
N ASP A 89 17.00 1.74 -12.36
CA ASP A 89 18.41 1.54 -12.02
C ASP A 89 18.68 1.68 -10.51
N GLU A 90 17.64 1.76 -9.68
CA GLU A 90 17.72 1.89 -8.22
C GLU A 90 18.71 0.89 -7.59
N SER A 91 18.67 -0.38 -8.01
CA SER A 91 19.58 -1.41 -7.48
C SER A 91 21.03 -1.15 -7.86
N PHE A 92 21.29 -0.76 -9.10
CA PHE A 92 22.63 -0.42 -9.57
C PHE A 92 23.15 0.86 -8.87
N ILE A 93 22.30 1.87 -8.73
CA ILE A 93 22.63 3.09 -7.99
C ILE A 93 22.97 2.77 -6.54
N GLN A 94 22.19 1.90 -5.89
CA GLN A 94 22.47 1.45 -4.53
C GLN A 94 23.78 0.66 -4.45
N ASP A 95 24.07 -0.23 -5.40
CA ASP A 95 25.31 -1.02 -5.43
C ASP A 95 26.55 -0.14 -5.60
N VAL A 96 26.47 0.86 -6.48
CA VAL A 96 27.52 1.88 -6.67
C VAL A 96 27.64 2.74 -5.41
N ALA A 97 26.53 3.20 -4.87
CA ALA A 97 26.55 4.10 -3.72
C ALA A 97 27.04 3.41 -2.43
N ARG A 98 26.88 2.09 -2.30
CA ARG A 98 27.51 1.26 -1.24
C ARG A 98 29.03 1.12 -1.41
N HIS A 99 29.55 1.24 -2.63
CA HIS A 99 31.01 1.18 -2.88
C HIS A 99 31.74 2.47 -2.52
N PHE A 100 31.04 3.61 -2.45
CA PHE A 100 31.66 4.90 -2.18
C PHE A 100 31.05 5.54 -0.92
N ASP A 101 31.86 5.73 0.13
CA ASP A 101 31.42 6.30 1.41
C ASP A 101 30.74 7.67 1.26
N ALA A 102 31.22 8.49 0.31
CA ALA A 102 30.66 9.81 0.01
C ALA A 102 29.21 9.79 -0.51
N SER A 103 28.72 8.62 -0.97
CA SER A 103 27.39 8.44 -1.53
C SER A 103 26.48 7.54 -0.68
N GLN A 104 26.89 7.13 0.52
CA GLN A 104 26.05 6.29 1.38
C GLN A 104 24.68 6.90 1.67
N SER A 105 24.59 8.24 1.78
CA SER A 105 23.32 8.96 1.95
C SER A 105 22.32 8.81 0.80
N LEU A 106 22.77 8.37 -0.38
CA LEU A 106 21.90 8.08 -1.53
C LEU A 106 21.30 6.66 -1.48
N VAL A 107 21.92 5.75 -0.74
CA VAL A 107 21.47 4.36 -0.54
C VAL A 107 20.31 4.27 0.44
N GLU A 108 20.29 5.16 1.43
CA GLU A 108 19.36 5.08 2.55
C GLU A 108 17.97 5.56 2.16
N ARG A 109 17.03 4.61 2.04
CA ARG A 109 15.60 4.91 2.20
C ARG A 109 15.34 5.36 3.63
N SER A 110 14.26 6.11 3.83
CA SER A 110 13.89 6.47 5.20
C SER A 110 13.62 5.18 6.00
N SER A 111 14.01 5.15 7.28
CA SER A 111 13.64 4.05 8.18
C SER A 111 12.12 3.99 8.44
N ASN A 112 11.37 4.88 7.80
CA ASN A 112 9.93 5.03 7.95
C ASN A 112 9.20 3.89 7.23
N VAL A 113 8.07 3.50 7.81
CA VAL A 113 7.17 2.51 7.25
C VAL A 113 5.80 3.14 7.03
N ALA A 114 5.18 2.82 5.90
CA ALA A 114 3.82 3.23 5.61
C ALA A 114 2.84 2.07 5.80
N ILE A 115 1.75 2.32 6.52
CA ILE A 115 0.64 1.38 6.68
C ILE A 115 -0.45 1.76 5.67
N MET A 116 -0.80 0.83 4.79
CA MET A 116 -1.86 1.01 3.79
C MET A 116 -3.15 0.36 4.29
N MET A 117 -4.19 1.19 4.46
CA MET A 117 -5.48 0.74 4.98
C MET A 117 -6.65 1.38 4.21
N ASP A 118 -7.64 0.57 3.82
CA ASP A 118 -8.94 1.10 3.38
C ASP A 118 -9.79 1.47 4.61
N PRO A 119 -10.68 2.45 4.50
CA PRO A 119 -11.78 2.59 5.46
C PRO A 119 -12.59 1.31 5.48
N VAL A 120 -12.59 0.63 6.62
CA VAL A 120 -13.60 -0.36 6.96
C VAL A 120 -14.14 0.08 8.31
N THR A 121 -15.46 0.08 8.43
CA THR A 121 -16.26 0.60 9.55
C THR A 121 -15.82 0.08 10.91
N ASP A 122 -15.06 -1.02 10.93
CA ASP A 122 -14.49 -1.61 12.13
C ASP A 122 -12.96 -1.43 12.21
N LEU A 123 -12.56 -0.26 12.70
CA LEU A 123 -11.20 -0.02 13.19
C LEU A 123 -10.94 -0.74 14.53
N HIS A 124 -11.97 -1.20 15.25
CA HIS A 124 -11.82 -1.82 16.58
C HIS A 124 -11.26 -3.25 16.51
N ASP A 125 -11.67 -4.09 15.55
CA ASP A 125 -11.14 -5.45 15.44
C ASP A 125 -9.70 -5.52 14.88
N ARG A 126 -9.21 -4.42 14.31
CA ARG A 126 -7.87 -4.31 13.72
C ARG A 126 -6.89 -3.56 14.62
N SER A 127 -7.36 -2.94 15.71
CA SER A 127 -6.59 -2.01 16.52
C SER A 127 -5.45 -2.68 17.28
N ASP A 128 -5.66 -3.86 17.86
CA ASP A 128 -4.70 -4.39 18.83
C ASP A 128 -3.43 -4.92 18.16
N ALA A 129 -3.58 -5.66 17.07
CA ALA A 129 -2.47 -6.16 16.26
C ALA A 129 -1.70 -4.99 15.60
N LEU A 130 -2.43 -4.00 15.09
CA LEU A 130 -1.86 -2.82 14.46
C LEU A 130 -1.14 -1.92 15.46
N GLN A 131 -1.73 -1.68 16.63
CA GLN A 131 -1.13 -0.91 17.72
C GLN A 131 0.11 -1.60 18.26
N LYS A 132 0.10 -2.92 18.43
CA LYS A 132 1.32 -3.68 18.80
C LYS A 132 2.43 -3.48 17.79
N TRP A 133 2.12 -3.59 16.50
CA TRP A 133 3.09 -3.39 15.42
C TRP A 133 3.62 -1.95 15.38
N VAL A 134 2.73 -0.96 15.51
CA VAL A 134 3.07 0.46 15.58
C VAL A 134 3.99 0.77 16.76
N ASN A 135 3.67 0.23 17.93
CA ASN A 135 4.47 0.41 19.14
C ASN A 135 5.87 -0.18 18.97
N GLU A 136 5.99 -1.36 18.34
CA GLU A 136 7.28 -1.98 18.05
C GLU A 136 8.08 -1.18 17.00
N ALA A 137 7.45 -0.69 15.94
CA ALA A 137 8.14 0.18 14.99
C ALA A 137 8.69 1.44 15.68
N ARG A 138 7.92 2.03 16.61
CA ARG A 138 8.37 3.16 17.45
C ARG A 138 9.56 2.80 18.34
N THR A 139 9.58 1.62 18.98
CA THR A 139 10.73 1.19 19.81
C THR A 139 12.00 1.02 18.99
N GLN A 140 11.87 0.63 17.72
CA GLN A 140 12.98 0.53 16.77
C GLN A 140 13.36 1.87 16.11
N GLN A 141 12.86 3.01 16.61
CA GLN A 141 13.10 4.34 16.07
C GLN A 141 12.67 4.49 14.59
N ARG A 142 11.71 3.68 14.13
CA ARG A 142 11.07 3.83 12.83
C ARG A 142 9.83 4.69 12.97
N SER A 143 9.70 5.73 12.16
CA SER A 143 8.45 6.48 12.13
C SER A 143 7.41 5.72 11.30
N VAL A 144 6.15 5.74 11.74
CA VAL A 144 5.05 5.02 11.10
C VAL A 144 4.03 6.03 10.61
N THR A 145 3.69 5.94 9.33
CA THR A 145 2.66 6.76 8.69
C THR A 145 1.51 5.90 8.20
N LEU A 146 0.30 6.16 8.70
CA LEU A 146 -0.93 5.59 8.19
C LEU A 146 -1.36 6.31 6.91
N ILE A 147 -1.40 5.58 5.81
CA ILE A 147 -1.93 6.02 4.53
C ILE A 147 -3.33 5.41 4.36
N SER A 148 -4.32 6.29 4.22
CA SER A 148 -5.72 5.91 4.05
C SER A 148 -6.39 6.77 2.99
N SER A 149 -7.51 6.31 2.45
CA SER A 149 -8.34 7.09 1.53
C SER A 149 -9.79 7.07 2.00
N GLN A 150 -10.23 8.12 2.67
CA GLN A 150 -11.59 8.24 3.21
C GLN A 150 -12.02 9.70 3.33
N GLN A 151 -13.33 9.96 3.41
CA GLN A 151 -13.88 11.33 3.45
C GLN A 151 -13.35 12.11 4.66
N SER A 152 -13.39 11.50 5.84
CA SER A 152 -12.96 12.10 7.10
C SER A 152 -11.64 11.49 7.55
N ARG A 153 -10.67 12.32 7.97
CA ARG A 153 -9.37 11.83 8.47
C ARG A 153 -9.58 10.91 9.69
N PRO A 154 -8.98 9.71 9.73
CA PRO A 154 -9.00 8.87 10.93
C PRO A 154 -8.38 9.58 12.13
N VAL A 155 -9.03 9.49 13.28
CA VAL A 155 -8.49 9.98 14.56
C VAL A 155 -7.75 8.83 15.22
N VAL A 156 -6.43 8.79 15.03
CA VAL A 156 -5.53 7.80 15.61
C VAL A 156 -4.27 8.48 16.12
N ASP A 157 -3.65 7.93 17.16
CA ASP A 157 -2.37 8.39 17.71
C ASP A 157 -1.20 7.95 16.80
N LEU A 158 -1.19 8.40 15.55
CA LEU A 158 -0.21 8.07 14.51
C LEU A 158 -0.04 9.25 13.55
N ASN A 159 1.07 9.29 12.81
CA ASN A 159 1.13 10.15 11.63
C ASN A 159 0.11 9.61 10.61
N VAL A 160 -0.78 10.46 10.12
CA VAL A 160 -1.84 10.06 9.18
C VAL A 160 -1.78 10.93 7.94
N LYS A 161 -1.61 10.30 6.79
CA LYS A 161 -1.86 10.87 5.47
C LYS A 161 -3.17 10.29 4.94
N ASN A 162 -4.25 11.04 5.11
CA ASN A 162 -5.56 10.70 4.53
C ASN A 162 -5.72 11.39 3.17
N PHE A 163 -6.03 10.61 2.14
CA PHE A 163 -6.33 11.08 0.80
C PHE A 163 -7.84 11.17 0.59
N GLN A 164 -8.29 12.21 -0.12
CA GLN A 164 -9.70 12.32 -0.48
C GLN A 164 -9.99 11.31 -1.60
N PRO A 165 -11.01 10.46 -1.44
CA PRO A 165 -11.34 9.49 -2.47
C PRO A 165 -11.89 10.21 -3.70
N LEU A 166 -11.55 9.69 -4.89
CA LEU A 166 -12.11 10.18 -6.16
C LEU A 166 -13.58 9.79 -6.31
N GLY A 167 -13.99 8.74 -5.59
CA GLY A 167 -15.32 8.19 -5.69
C GLY A 167 -15.59 7.17 -4.61
N THR A 168 -16.88 7.00 -4.31
CA THR A 168 -17.34 5.99 -3.37
C THR A 168 -18.62 5.35 -3.91
N PHE A 169 -18.81 4.05 -3.65
CA PHE A 169 -20.06 3.37 -3.95
C PHE A 169 -20.42 2.36 -2.87
N GLN A 170 -21.72 2.18 -2.65
CA GLN A 170 -22.23 1.16 -1.75
C GLN A 170 -22.41 -0.15 -2.54
N ILE A 171 -21.83 -1.22 -2.03
CA ILE A 171 -21.98 -2.55 -2.63
C ILE A 171 -23.35 -3.11 -2.27
N LEU A 172 -23.71 -3.05 -0.97
CA LEU A 172 -24.95 -3.56 -0.38
C LEU A 172 -25.79 -2.40 0.17
N GLU A 173 -27.10 -2.41 -0.07
CA GLU A 173 -28.04 -1.34 0.33
C GLU A 173 -28.19 -1.19 1.86
N ASN A 174 -27.83 -2.22 2.63
CA ASN A 174 -28.08 -2.31 4.07
C ASN A 174 -26.81 -2.20 4.96
N GLN A 175 -25.66 -1.87 4.39
CA GLN A 175 -24.37 -1.86 5.10
C GLN A 175 -23.60 -0.57 4.79
N GLU A 176 -22.87 -0.04 5.78
CA GLU A 176 -21.88 1.04 5.60
C GLU A 176 -20.62 0.56 4.84
N ASN A 177 -20.75 -0.47 3.99
CA ASN A 177 -19.66 -1.03 3.20
C ASN A 177 -19.42 -0.14 1.98
N LEU A 178 -18.77 0.98 2.25
CA LEU A 178 -18.33 1.96 1.28
C LEU A 178 -17.13 1.39 0.53
N PHE A 179 -17.33 0.98 -0.72
CA PHE A 179 -16.19 0.79 -1.61
C PHE A 179 -15.64 2.16 -1.96
N VAL A 180 -14.33 2.32 -1.77
CA VAL A 180 -13.65 3.58 -2.01
C VAL A 180 -12.71 3.47 -3.20
N PHE A 181 -12.73 4.46 -4.09
CA PHE A 181 -11.79 4.57 -5.19
C PHE A 181 -10.67 5.57 -4.85
N PRO A 182 -9.48 5.08 -4.44
CA PRO A 182 -8.39 5.93 -3.97
C PRO A 182 -7.68 6.67 -5.12
N PRO A 183 -7.14 7.88 -4.86
CA PRO A 183 -6.37 8.63 -5.85
C PRO A 183 -4.95 8.06 -5.99
N PHE A 184 -4.81 7.00 -6.79
CA PHE A 184 -3.56 6.27 -7.03
C PHE A 184 -2.34 7.18 -7.28
N MET A 185 -2.42 8.16 -8.19
CA MET A 185 -1.26 8.98 -8.55
C MET A 185 -0.78 9.88 -7.41
N GLU A 186 -1.70 10.37 -6.59
CA GLU A 186 -1.38 11.20 -5.43
C GLU A 186 -0.70 10.37 -4.33
N ILE A 187 -1.20 9.14 -4.15
CA ILE A 187 -0.62 8.18 -3.22
C ILE A 187 0.78 7.74 -3.71
N LEU A 188 0.94 7.46 -5.00
CA LEU A 188 2.22 7.09 -5.60
C LEU A 188 3.28 8.18 -5.40
N SER A 189 2.92 9.43 -5.73
CA SER A 189 3.81 10.58 -5.57
C SER A 189 4.20 10.79 -4.11
N PHE A 190 3.28 10.61 -3.16
CA PHE A 190 3.58 10.70 -1.74
C PHE A 190 4.52 9.59 -1.25
N ILE A 191 4.30 8.34 -1.69
CA ILE A 191 5.18 7.22 -1.32
C ILE A 191 6.60 7.43 -1.87
N GLU A 192 6.71 7.95 -3.09
CA GLU A 192 8.00 8.31 -3.68
C GLU A 192 8.69 9.42 -2.87
N SER A 193 7.98 10.51 -2.55
CA SER A 193 8.58 11.66 -1.83
C SER A 193 9.07 11.30 -0.43
N GLU A 194 8.32 10.47 0.29
CA GLU A 194 8.67 10.03 1.66
C GLU A 194 9.74 8.93 1.69
N ARG A 195 10.03 8.32 0.53
CA ARG A 195 11.02 7.24 0.35
C ARG A 195 10.91 6.14 1.42
N PHE A 196 9.69 5.68 1.71
CA PHE A 196 9.44 4.61 2.70
C PHE A 196 10.31 3.38 2.41
N SER A 197 10.81 2.75 3.47
CA SER A 197 11.57 1.48 3.37
C SER A 197 10.65 0.28 3.13
N GLU A 198 9.41 0.35 3.59
CA GLU A 198 8.45 -0.75 3.57
C GLU A 198 7.01 -0.21 3.51
N LEU A 199 6.16 -0.90 2.75
CA LEU A 199 4.71 -0.72 2.77
C LEU A 199 4.06 -1.93 3.45
N LEU A 200 3.42 -1.69 4.60
CA LEU A 200 2.60 -2.68 5.30
C LEU A 200 1.14 -2.54 4.85
N ILE A 201 0.67 -3.50 4.06
CA ILE A 201 -0.71 -3.56 3.58
C ILE A 201 -1.55 -4.34 4.57
N VAL A 202 -2.43 -3.64 5.27
CA VAL A 202 -3.39 -4.24 6.21
C VAL A 202 -4.77 -4.42 5.57
N SER A 203 -4.96 -3.80 4.40
CA SER A 203 -6.22 -3.86 3.68
C SER A 203 -6.37 -5.08 2.77
N CYS A 204 -7.62 -5.41 2.46
CA CYS A 204 -8.03 -6.29 1.37
C CYS A 204 -8.79 -5.54 0.26
N GLY A 205 -9.03 -4.24 0.39
CA GLY A 205 -9.75 -3.44 -0.60
C GLY A 205 -8.84 -2.75 -1.63
N PRO A 206 -9.36 -1.73 -2.34
CA PRO A 206 -8.62 -1.00 -3.37
C PRO A 206 -7.30 -0.36 -2.91
N MET A 207 -7.17 0.04 -1.65
CA MET A 207 -5.89 0.53 -1.12
C MET A 207 -4.81 -0.55 -1.11
N ALA A 208 -5.17 -1.84 -1.00
CA ALA A 208 -4.20 -2.93 -1.12
C ALA A 208 -3.61 -3.00 -2.53
N LEU A 209 -4.45 -2.88 -3.55
CA LEU A 209 -4.00 -2.81 -4.95
C LEU A 209 -3.11 -1.60 -5.21
N VAL A 210 -3.50 -0.42 -4.71
CA VAL A 210 -2.68 0.79 -4.81
C VAL A 210 -1.31 0.58 -4.16
N GLY A 211 -1.28 0.01 -2.95
CA GLY A 211 -0.03 -0.30 -2.23
C GLY A 211 0.88 -1.23 -3.02
N VAL A 212 0.33 -2.33 -3.55
CA VAL A 212 1.11 -3.27 -4.38
C VAL A 212 1.64 -2.60 -5.64
N MET A 213 0.80 -1.89 -6.39
CA MET A 213 1.22 -1.22 -7.62
C MET A 213 2.31 -0.17 -7.35
N ALA A 214 2.13 0.66 -6.32
CA ALA A 214 3.10 1.68 -5.96
C ALA A 214 4.44 1.07 -5.54
N ALA A 215 4.41 0.03 -4.69
CA ALA A 215 5.63 -0.63 -4.26
C ALA A 215 6.36 -1.35 -5.41
N LYS A 216 5.64 -1.97 -6.36
CA LYS A 216 6.28 -2.59 -7.54
C LYS A 216 6.92 -1.55 -8.45
N LEU A 217 6.28 -0.39 -8.65
CA LEU A 217 6.83 0.70 -9.45
C LEU A 217 8.06 1.35 -8.79
N LEU A 218 8.00 1.57 -7.47
CA LEU A 218 9.03 2.26 -6.70
C LEU A 218 10.08 1.33 -6.08
N LYS A 219 9.95 0.01 -6.30
CA LYS A 219 10.78 -1.06 -5.71
C LYS A 219 10.88 -0.97 -4.19
N VAL A 220 9.75 -0.72 -3.54
CA VAL A 220 9.61 -0.72 -2.07
C VAL A 220 9.26 -2.12 -1.60
N LYS A 221 9.78 -2.54 -0.43
CA LYS A 221 9.40 -3.81 0.19
C LYS A 221 7.90 -3.83 0.54
N ILE A 222 7.23 -4.95 0.29
CA ILE A 222 5.81 -5.15 0.57
C ILE A 222 5.62 -6.22 1.65
N SER A 223 4.99 -5.84 2.75
CA SER A 223 4.43 -6.79 3.71
C SER A 223 2.91 -6.74 3.70
N VAL A 224 2.25 -7.89 3.74
CA VAL A 224 0.79 -7.98 3.75
C VAL A 224 0.33 -8.70 5.01
N LEU A 225 -0.60 -8.11 5.75
CA LEU A 225 -1.28 -8.81 6.85
C LEU A 225 -2.32 -9.78 6.25
N ALA A 226 -2.18 -11.06 6.57
CA ALA A 226 -3.07 -12.10 6.09
C ALA A 226 -4.51 -11.88 6.57
N GLN A 227 -5.45 -12.05 5.65
CA GLN A 227 -6.89 -11.98 5.87
C GLN A 227 -7.50 -13.37 5.63
N CYS A 228 -7.16 -14.33 6.49
CA CYS A 228 -7.48 -15.75 6.28
C CYS A 228 -8.99 -16.05 6.22
N ASP A 229 -9.80 -15.32 6.99
CA ASP A 229 -11.25 -15.57 7.10
C ASP A 229 -12.11 -14.71 6.17
N MET A 230 -11.51 -13.83 5.37
CA MET A 230 -12.25 -12.84 4.58
C MET A 230 -13.24 -13.48 3.60
N SER A 231 -12.85 -14.56 2.92
CA SER A 231 -13.71 -15.26 1.97
C SER A 231 -14.91 -15.93 2.66
N ASN A 232 -14.70 -16.46 3.86
CA ASN A 232 -15.78 -17.02 4.69
C ASN A 232 -16.74 -15.92 5.15
N GLN A 233 -16.21 -14.77 5.60
CA GLN A 233 -17.04 -13.62 5.97
C GLN A 233 -17.89 -13.13 4.79
N VAL A 234 -17.31 -13.08 3.59
CA VAL A 234 -18.07 -12.70 2.38
C VAL A 234 -19.15 -13.73 2.07
N GLN A 235 -18.84 -15.03 2.12
CA GLN A 235 -19.84 -16.08 1.95
C GLN A 235 -21.02 -15.92 2.91
N GLU A 236 -20.75 -15.71 4.20
CA GLU A 236 -21.77 -15.57 5.25
C GLU A 236 -22.61 -14.30 5.05
N LEU A 237 -21.99 -13.22 4.57
CA LEU A 237 -22.65 -11.93 4.37
C LEU A 237 -23.49 -11.87 3.09
N THR A 238 -23.04 -12.53 2.01
CA THR A 238 -23.69 -12.44 0.69
C THR A 238 -24.49 -13.68 0.31
N ASP A 239 -24.32 -14.79 1.05
CA ASP A 239 -24.84 -16.12 0.71
C ASP A 239 -24.49 -16.54 -0.73
N ASP A 240 -23.32 -16.09 -1.23
CA ASP A 240 -22.87 -16.32 -2.60
C ASP A 240 -21.48 -16.94 -2.63
N HIS A 241 -21.44 -18.20 -3.07
CA HIS A 241 -20.19 -18.96 -3.18
C HIS A 241 -19.24 -18.46 -4.25
N ASN A 242 -19.77 -17.94 -5.35
CA ASN A 242 -18.93 -17.40 -6.41
C ASN A 242 -18.23 -16.12 -5.94
N MET A 243 -18.90 -15.31 -5.12
CA MET A 243 -18.27 -14.12 -4.54
C MET A 243 -17.13 -14.48 -3.58
N ALA A 244 -17.33 -15.48 -2.72
CA ALA A 244 -16.28 -15.97 -1.83
C ALA A 244 -15.06 -16.49 -2.61
N GLU A 245 -15.29 -17.26 -3.70
CA GLU A 245 -14.21 -17.76 -4.56
C GLU A 245 -13.45 -16.61 -5.25
N MET A 246 -14.16 -15.58 -5.74
CA MET A 246 -13.52 -14.39 -6.32
C MET A 246 -12.62 -13.67 -5.32
N VAL A 247 -13.04 -13.56 -4.05
CA VAL A 247 -12.25 -12.96 -2.99
C VAL A 247 -11.01 -13.80 -2.67
N ASP A 248 -11.13 -15.13 -2.66
CA ASP A 248 -10.00 -16.04 -2.49
C ASP A 248 -8.97 -15.91 -3.62
N GLN A 249 -9.42 -15.82 -4.87
CA GLN A 249 -8.54 -15.60 -6.02
C GLN A 249 -7.82 -14.26 -5.93
N TYR A 250 -8.55 -13.20 -5.55
CA TYR A 250 -7.99 -11.87 -5.34
C TYR A 250 -6.93 -11.85 -4.22
N LEU A 251 -7.22 -12.44 -3.06
CA LEU A 251 -6.28 -12.50 -1.94
C LEU A 251 -5.06 -13.34 -2.30
N SER A 252 -5.24 -14.47 -2.98
CA SER A 252 -4.13 -15.30 -3.46
C SER A 252 -3.20 -14.52 -4.39
N MET A 253 -3.77 -13.74 -5.32
CA MET A 253 -2.98 -12.85 -6.17
C MET A 253 -2.24 -11.79 -5.33
N LEU A 254 -2.90 -11.15 -4.37
CA LEU A 254 -2.28 -10.14 -3.49
C LEU A 254 -1.10 -10.73 -2.70
N TYR A 255 -1.29 -11.91 -2.13
CA TYR A 255 -0.30 -12.66 -1.35
C TYR A 255 0.92 -13.06 -2.17
N GLN A 256 0.75 -13.39 -3.45
CA GLN A 256 1.87 -13.66 -4.34
C GLN A 256 2.76 -12.43 -4.56
N GLN A 257 2.19 -11.23 -4.55
CA GLN A 257 2.93 -9.99 -4.76
C GLN A 257 3.75 -9.55 -3.55
N ALA A 258 3.41 -10.04 -2.34
CA ALA A 258 4.08 -9.71 -1.10
C ALA A 258 5.49 -10.33 -1.00
N ASP A 259 6.41 -9.60 -0.39
CA ASP A 259 7.71 -10.13 0.04
C ASP A 259 7.54 -10.94 1.33
N ASP A 260 6.79 -10.38 2.29
CA ASP A 260 6.44 -11.03 3.55
C ASP A 260 4.91 -11.04 3.77
N LEU A 261 4.42 -12.16 4.29
CA LEU A 261 3.02 -12.37 4.71
C LEU A 261 2.98 -12.48 6.23
N LEU A 262 2.36 -11.51 6.86
CA LEU A 262 2.26 -11.44 8.31
C LEU A 262 1.00 -12.16 8.77
N ILE A 263 1.14 -13.09 9.71
CA ILE A 263 0.03 -13.82 10.35
C ILE A 263 -0.09 -13.42 11.81
N ARG A 264 -1.31 -13.37 12.36
CA ARG A 264 -1.54 -12.97 13.76
C ARG A 264 -1.19 -14.08 14.75
N HIS A 265 -1.38 -15.32 14.35
CA HIS A 265 -1.15 -16.52 15.17
C HIS A 265 -0.80 -17.71 14.26
N GLU A 266 -0.09 -18.71 14.78
CA GLU A 266 0.39 -19.86 13.99
C GLU A 266 -0.72 -20.69 13.33
N GLY A 267 -1.95 -20.64 13.86
CA GLY A 267 -3.11 -21.29 13.26
C GLY A 267 -3.42 -20.80 11.83
N GLU A 268 -3.05 -19.56 11.48
CA GLU A 268 -3.24 -18.99 10.14
C GLU A 268 -2.23 -19.54 9.11
N ARG A 269 -1.17 -20.23 9.55
CA ARG A 269 -0.08 -20.68 8.66
C ARG A 269 -0.53 -21.80 7.72
N LEU A 270 -1.17 -22.85 8.24
CA LEU A 270 -1.59 -24.00 7.43
C LEU A 270 -2.50 -23.60 6.26
N PRO A 271 -3.58 -22.81 6.49
CA PRO A 271 -4.47 -22.37 5.41
C PRO A 271 -3.75 -21.60 4.30
N LEU A 272 -2.73 -20.80 4.64
CA LEU A 272 -1.94 -20.08 3.64
C LEU A 272 -1.04 -21.01 2.82
N LEU A 273 -0.47 -22.04 3.44
CA LEU A 273 0.32 -23.06 2.75
C LEU A 273 -0.56 -23.87 1.78
N ASP A 274 -1.77 -24.23 2.20
CA ASP A 274 -2.75 -24.93 1.35
C ASP A 274 -3.17 -24.07 0.15
N LYS A 275 -3.19 -22.75 0.31
CA LYS A 275 -3.40 -21.76 -0.77
C LYS A 275 -2.15 -21.52 -1.64
N GLY A 276 -1.06 -22.27 -1.43
CA GLY A 276 0.15 -22.21 -2.25
C GLY A 276 1.12 -21.08 -1.90
N VAL A 277 0.97 -20.43 -0.74
CA VAL A 277 1.93 -19.43 -0.26
C VAL A 277 3.22 -20.13 0.15
N SER A 278 4.37 -19.60 -0.28
CA SER A 278 5.67 -20.17 0.08
C SER A 278 5.93 -20.04 1.59
N PRO A 279 6.37 -21.12 2.28
CA PRO A 279 6.60 -21.11 3.73
C PRO A 279 7.56 -20.01 4.22
N GLY A 280 8.55 -19.65 3.39
CA GLY A 280 9.55 -18.61 3.70
C GLY A 280 9.02 -17.18 3.67
N LYS A 281 7.84 -16.94 3.08
CA LYS A 281 7.18 -15.63 3.10
C LYS A 281 6.37 -15.41 4.37
N ILE A 282 5.90 -16.47 5.02
CA ILE A 282 4.96 -16.36 6.15
C ILE A 282 5.73 -16.09 7.45
N ARG A 283 5.40 -14.99 8.13
CA ARG A 283 5.99 -14.56 9.41
C ARG A 283 4.91 -14.26 10.44
N LEU A 284 5.14 -14.67 11.68
CA LEU A 284 4.27 -14.32 12.80
C LEU A 284 4.39 -12.82 13.13
N LEU A 285 3.26 -12.17 13.40
CA LEU A 285 3.17 -10.76 13.77
C LEU A 285 3.68 -10.52 15.21
N GLU A 286 3.88 -11.59 15.98
CA GLU A 286 4.64 -11.55 17.22
C GLU A 286 6.14 -11.64 16.90
N LEU A 287 6.89 -10.59 17.22
CA LEU A 287 8.36 -10.58 17.27
C LEU A 287 9.06 -10.70 15.90
N THR A 288 9.19 -9.58 15.19
CA THR A 288 10.48 -9.27 14.52
C THR A 288 11.48 -8.77 15.57
N ARG A 289 11.75 -9.58 16.60
CA ARG A 289 13.06 -9.52 17.27
C ARG A 289 13.98 -10.42 16.46
N GLN A 290 15.09 -9.82 16.06
CA GLN A 290 16.20 -10.38 15.27
C GLN A 290 16.08 -10.17 13.75
N THR A 291 16.57 -9.00 13.35
CA THR A 291 17.46 -8.88 12.19
C THR A 291 18.51 -10.00 12.20
N GLU A 292 18.39 -11.00 11.33
CA GLU A 292 19.57 -11.69 10.81
C GLU A 292 20.12 -10.85 9.65
N PHE A 293 21.13 -10.04 9.95
CA PHE A 293 22.07 -9.56 8.95
C PHE A 293 23.12 -10.66 8.72
N PRO A 294 23.32 -11.19 7.50
CA PRO A 294 24.45 -12.05 7.21
C PRO A 294 25.61 -11.17 6.72
N PHE A 295 26.26 -10.41 7.60
CA PHE A 295 27.61 -9.88 7.33
C PHE A 295 28.44 -9.91 8.60
N GLY A 296 29.52 -10.70 8.53
CA GLY A 296 30.34 -11.09 9.67
C GLY A 296 31.17 -9.95 10.23
N SER A 297 31.21 -9.88 11.57
CA SER A 297 32.29 -9.23 12.29
C SER A 297 33.42 -10.23 12.49
N HIS A 298 34.41 -10.22 11.60
CA HIS A 298 35.75 -10.68 11.94
C HIS A 298 36.28 -9.78 13.07
N GLN A 299 36.25 -10.26 14.31
CA GLN A 299 37.07 -9.70 15.37
C GLN A 299 38.53 -10.04 15.05
N HIS A 300 39.23 -9.08 14.47
CA HIS A 300 40.70 -9.08 14.47
C HIS A 300 41.16 -8.78 15.90
N SER A 301 41.44 -9.84 16.64
CA SER A 301 42.09 -9.78 17.94
C SER A 301 43.54 -9.35 17.73
N LEU A 302 43.84 -8.08 18.05
CA LEU A 302 45.21 -7.62 18.23
C LEU A 302 45.67 -8.04 19.62
N LYS A 303 46.52 -9.07 19.63
CA LYS A 303 47.35 -9.48 20.75
C LYS A 303 48.16 -8.31 21.30
N SER A 304 48.10 -8.13 22.60
CA SER A 304 49.26 -7.72 23.40
C SER A 304 49.28 -8.59 24.66
N ASP A 305 50.29 -9.46 24.69
CA ASP A 305 50.60 -10.49 25.69
C ASP A 305 51.42 -9.86 26.86
N PRO A 306 51.88 -10.61 27.90
CA PRO A 306 51.45 -10.40 29.29
C PRO A 306 52.62 -10.14 30.28
N GLN A 307 52.30 -10.21 31.58
CA GLN A 307 53.17 -10.22 32.77
C GLN A 307 53.55 -8.83 33.31
N GLN A 308 53.61 -8.53 34.62
CA GLN A 308 53.88 -9.38 35.77
C GLN A 308 53.53 -8.63 37.09
N GLU A 309 53.04 -9.38 38.07
CA GLU A 309 53.41 -9.34 39.50
C GLU A 309 53.03 -8.22 40.50
N THR A 310 52.64 -8.74 41.68
CA THR A 310 52.59 -8.18 43.04
C THR A 310 51.43 -7.26 43.41
N SER A 311 50.87 -7.24 44.62
CA SER A 311 50.80 -8.11 45.79
C SER A 311 49.89 -7.37 46.79
N SER A 312 49.21 -8.12 47.65
CA SER A 312 48.78 -7.76 49.00
C SER A 312 47.58 -6.82 49.28
N ASN A 313 46.65 -7.45 50.01
CA ASN A 313 46.07 -7.04 51.31
C ASN A 313 44.79 -6.18 51.38
N MET A 314 43.76 -6.86 51.92
CA MET A 314 42.96 -6.48 53.11
C MET A 314 42.60 -5.01 53.29
N ASN A 315 41.32 -4.68 53.04
CA ASN A 315 40.31 -4.47 54.09
C ASN A 315 38.91 -4.40 53.47
#